data_AF-A0AAW9A521-F1
#
_entry.id   AF-A0AAW9A521-F1
#
_cell.length_a   1.000
_cell.length_b   1.000
_cell.length_c   1.000
_cell.angle_alpha   90.00
_cell.angle_beta   90.00
_cell.angle_gamma   90.00
#
_symmetry.space_group_name_H-M   'P 1'
#
loop_
_entity.id
_entity.type
_entity.pdbx_description
1 polymer ?
#
loop_
_entity_poly.entity_id
_entity_poly.type
_entity_poly.pdbx_seq_one_letter_code
_entity_poly.pdbx_strand_id
1 'polypeptide(L)'
;MLINYDPNLPLYHGTIDLYSDSVIKHGVKIFPRKKGGVDFGPGFYLTSNFVQAENWAKRRTEKPIPIKSILELSSITIGDFLGMKKDFQPTVLKFRIKDAAEWEELNYKVFGAEDSVWKEFVWNMRQGNQDPVKSKDWIYGPVADGGLLSTNFKDIKAYHNKNQLAVLTDEDAQQLELLEVIKC
;
A
#
# COMPACT_ATOMS: atom_id res chain seq x y z
N MET A 1 8.43 -18.91 6.02
CA MET A 1 8.52 -18.24 4.71
C MET A 1 9.46 -17.07 4.87
N LEU A 2 10.42 -16.91 3.97
CA LEU A 2 11.38 -15.79 3.99
C LEU A 2 11.03 -14.83 2.86
N ILE A 3 10.99 -13.54 3.17
CA ILE A 3 10.82 -12.47 2.20
C ILE A 3 12.06 -11.58 2.29
N ASN A 4 12.73 -11.43 1.16
CA ASN A 4 13.89 -10.56 1.05
C ASN A 4 13.45 -9.20 0.56
N TYR A 5 13.86 -8.18 1.29
CA TYR A 5 13.76 -6.79 0.88
C TYR A 5 14.99 -6.43 0.04
N ASP A 6 14.77 -5.73 -1.08
CA ASP A 6 15.83 -5.15 -1.91
C ASP A 6 15.32 -3.78 -2.43
N PRO A 7 15.95 -2.65 -2.03
CA PRO A 7 15.52 -1.31 -2.43
C PRO A 7 15.70 -1.05 -3.94
N ASN A 8 16.50 -1.85 -4.63
CA ASN A 8 16.78 -1.66 -6.06
C ASN A 8 15.75 -2.34 -6.96
N LEU A 9 14.89 -3.19 -6.40
CA LEU A 9 13.82 -3.83 -7.16
C LEU A 9 12.67 -2.86 -7.43
N PRO A 10 12.01 -2.98 -8.60
CA PRO A 10 10.83 -2.17 -8.88
C PRO A 10 9.70 -2.47 -7.89
N LEU A 11 8.97 -1.43 -7.53
CA LEU A 11 7.80 -1.48 -6.67
C LEU A 11 6.54 -1.17 -7.47
N TYR A 12 5.46 -1.88 -7.21
CA TYR A 12 4.23 -1.81 -7.99
C TYR A 12 3.03 -1.48 -7.11
N HIS A 13 2.19 -0.56 -7.56
CA HIS A 13 0.91 -0.21 -6.93
C HIS A 13 -0.25 -0.48 -7.90
N GLY A 14 -1.13 -1.41 -7.54
CA GLY A 14 -2.33 -1.72 -8.31
C GLY A 14 -3.53 -0.90 -7.88
N THR A 15 -4.18 -0.22 -8.83
CA THR A 15 -5.32 0.66 -8.60
C THR A 15 -6.23 0.77 -9.84
N ILE A 16 -7.13 1.74 -9.85
CA ILE A 16 -7.89 2.16 -11.05
C ILE A 16 -7.21 3.34 -11.74
N ASP A 17 -7.43 3.47 -13.05
CA ASP A 17 -6.98 4.59 -13.88
C ASP A 17 -7.23 5.97 -13.26
N LEU A 18 -8.43 6.21 -12.70
CA LEU A 18 -8.74 7.48 -12.04
C LEU A 18 -7.76 7.85 -10.92
N TYR A 19 -7.37 6.86 -10.10
CA TYR A 19 -6.43 7.08 -9.00
C TYR A 19 -4.98 7.11 -9.48
N SER A 20 -4.67 6.38 -10.55
CA SER A 20 -3.41 6.54 -11.28
C SER A 20 -3.23 7.99 -11.76
N ASP A 21 -4.24 8.57 -12.39
CA ASP A 21 -4.21 9.95 -12.87
C ASP A 21 -3.98 10.96 -11.74
N SER A 22 -4.59 10.72 -10.57
CA SER A 22 -4.34 11.54 -9.39
C SER A 22 -2.88 11.48 -8.94
N VAL A 23 -2.28 10.28 -8.91
CA VAL A 23 -0.87 10.10 -8.55
C VAL A 23 0.07 10.75 -9.58
N ILE A 24 -0.23 10.63 -10.88
CA ILE A 24 0.56 11.28 -11.93
C ILE A 24 0.54 12.81 -11.75
N LYS A 25 -0.63 13.38 -11.47
CA LYS A 25 -0.82 14.84 -11.41
C LYS A 25 -0.33 15.46 -10.10
N HIS A 26 -0.47 14.75 -8.98
CA HIS A 26 -0.26 15.31 -7.63
C HIS A 26 0.86 14.63 -6.85
N GLY A 27 1.49 13.61 -7.42
CA GLY A 27 2.36 12.70 -6.70
C GLY A 27 1.58 11.76 -5.77
N VAL A 28 2.30 10.89 -5.08
CA VAL A 28 1.72 10.07 -4.02
C VAL A 28 1.33 10.97 -2.84
N LYS A 29 0.10 10.83 -2.37
CA LYS A 29 -0.44 11.54 -1.20
C LYS A 29 -0.94 10.57 -0.15
N ILE A 30 -0.47 10.72 1.08
CA ILE A 30 -0.86 9.92 2.22
C ILE A 30 -1.98 10.64 2.96
N PHE A 31 -3.09 9.93 3.16
CA PHE A 31 -4.23 10.43 3.93
C PHE A 31 -4.39 9.57 5.18
N PRO A 32 -3.77 9.97 6.31
CA PRO A 32 -3.81 9.19 7.53
C PRO A 32 -5.24 8.91 7.98
N ARG A 33 -5.51 7.67 8.36
CA ARG A 33 -6.79 7.25 8.92
C ARG A 33 -6.55 6.68 10.31
N LYS A 34 -7.40 7.05 11.27
CA LYS A 34 -7.36 6.49 12.62
C LYS A 34 -7.92 5.07 12.72
N LYS A 35 -8.59 4.60 11.67
CA LYS A 35 -9.24 3.29 11.64
C LYS A 35 -8.21 2.22 11.28
N GLY A 36 -8.20 1.12 12.03
CA GLY A 36 -7.41 -0.07 11.70
C GLY A 36 -7.92 -0.81 10.46
N GLY A 37 -7.52 -2.06 10.34
CA GLY A 37 -7.89 -2.97 9.23
C GLY A 37 -6.88 -3.05 8.08
N VAL A 38 -5.68 -2.53 8.29
CA VAL A 38 -4.53 -2.65 7.37
C VAL A 38 -3.34 -3.25 8.11
N ASP A 39 -2.41 -3.84 7.39
CA ASP A 39 -1.33 -4.62 8.00
C ASP A 39 -0.22 -3.73 8.59
N PHE A 40 0.12 -2.61 7.92
CA PHE A 40 1.26 -1.75 8.25
C PHE A 40 0.89 -0.27 8.42
N GLY A 41 -0.35 0.02 8.83
CA GLY A 41 -0.82 1.39 9.07
C GLY A 41 -1.32 2.13 7.80
N PRO A 42 -1.81 3.37 7.94
CA PRO A 42 -2.51 4.10 6.88
C PRO A 42 -1.53 4.77 5.90
N GLY A 43 -0.87 3.98 5.05
CA GLY A 43 0.11 4.43 4.07
C GLY A 43 -0.26 4.18 2.60
N PHE A 44 0.69 4.44 1.71
CA PHE A 44 0.67 4.06 0.30
C PHE A 44 1.34 2.70 0.13
N TYR A 45 0.56 1.72 -0.34
CA TYR A 45 0.98 0.32 -0.39
C TYR A 45 1.51 -0.06 -1.77
N LEU A 46 2.69 -0.66 -1.78
CA LEU A 46 3.42 -1.15 -2.93
C LEU A 46 3.77 -2.63 -2.73
N THR A 47 4.22 -3.31 -3.77
CA THR A 47 4.77 -4.67 -3.71
C THR A 47 5.87 -4.85 -4.76
N SER A 48 6.88 -5.68 -4.53
CA SER A 48 7.84 -6.03 -5.58
C SER A 48 7.32 -7.09 -6.57
N ASN A 49 6.11 -7.61 -6.35
CA ASN A 49 5.47 -8.61 -7.20
C ASN A 49 4.44 -7.98 -8.15
N PHE A 50 4.79 -7.86 -9.44
CA PHE A 50 3.91 -7.28 -10.46
C PHE A 50 2.55 -8.00 -10.57
N VAL A 51 2.56 -9.34 -10.61
CA VAL A 51 1.32 -10.15 -10.73
C VAL A 51 0.41 -9.91 -9.52
N GLN A 52 0.98 -9.71 -8.34
CA GLN A 52 0.23 -9.33 -7.15
C GLN A 52 -0.43 -7.95 -7.30
N ALA A 53 0.32 -6.94 -7.78
CA ALA A 53 -0.23 -5.61 -8.02
C ALA A 53 -1.32 -5.61 -9.10
N GLU A 54 -1.15 -6.36 -10.19
CA GLU A 54 -2.17 -6.52 -11.23
C GLU A 54 -3.47 -7.10 -10.66
N ASN A 55 -3.36 -8.15 -9.83
CA ASN A 55 -4.53 -8.73 -9.16
C ASN A 55 -5.20 -7.74 -8.20
N TRP A 56 -4.43 -6.87 -7.54
CA TRP A 56 -4.99 -5.79 -6.72
C TRP A 56 -5.71 -4.74 -7.56
N ALA A 57 -5.16 -4.35 -8.71
CA ALA A 57 -5.79 -3.44 -9.66
C ALA A 57 -7.14 -3.98 -10.13
N LYS A 58 -7.17 -5.24 -10.62
CA LYS A 58 -8.40 -5.92 -11.06
C LYS A 58 -9.47 -5.95 -9.95
N ARG A 59 -9.10 -6.36 -8.73
CA ARG A 59 -10.01 -6.35 -7.57
C ARG A 59 -10.51 -4.96 -7.20
N ARG A 60 -9.65 -3.93 -7.33
CA ARG A 60 -10.04 -2.53 -7.08
C ARG A 60 -11.02 -2.04 -8.14
N THR A 61 -10.87 -2.44 -9.39
CA THR A 61 -11.82 -2.14 -10.48
C THR A 61 -13.16 -2.84 -10.29
N GLU A 62 -13.18 -4.09 -9.81
CA GLU A 62 -14.42 -4.81 -9.49
C GLU A 62 -15.17 -4.15 -8.31
N LYS A 63 -14.42 -3.69 -7.30
CA LYS A 63 -14.94 -3.06 -6.07
C LYS A 63 -14.27 -1.71 -5.82
N PRO A 64 -14.58 -0.69 -6.64
CA PRO A 64 -14.01 0.63 -6.50
C PRO A 64 -14.65 1.31 -5.29
N ILE A 65 -13.79 1.93 -4.48
CA ILE A 65 -14.17 2.57 -3.22
C ILE A 65 -13.82 4.05 -3.35
N PRO A 66 -14.77 4.98 -3.20
CA PRO A 66 -14.48 6.40 -3.26
C PRO A 66 -13.56 6.81 -2.10
N ILE A 67 -12.42 7.39 -2.43
CA ILE A 67 -11.50 7.98 -1.45
C ILE A 67 -11.68 9.50 -1.48
N LYS A 68 -12.50 10.03 -0.57
CA LYS A 68 -12.93 11.44 -0.55
C LYS A 68 -11.78 12.42 -0.80
N SER A 69 -10.67 12.29 -0.08
CA SER A 69 -9.53 13.21 -0.21
C SER A 69 -8.85 13.17 -1.58
N ILE A 70 -8.79 12.00 -2.23
CA ILE A 70 -8.27 11.87 -3.60
C ILE A 70 -9.25 12.50 -4.60
N LEU A 71 -10.56 12.27 -4.40
CA LEU A 71 -11.59 12.87 -5.26
C LEU A 71 -11.59 14.39 -5.16
N GLU A 72 -11.42 14.95 -3.96
CA GLU A 72 -11.30 16.39 -3.73
C GLU A 72 -10.07 16.99 -4.44
N LEU A 73 -8.90 16.33 -4.39
CA LEU A 73 -7.71 16.75 -5.15
C LEU A 73 -7.97 16.80 -6.66
N SER A 74 -8.74 15.84 -7.17
CA SER A 74 -9.09 15.77 -8.58
C SER A 74 -10.32 16.61 -8.96
N SER A 75 -10.92 17.34 -8.01
CA SER A 75 -12.18 18.10 -8.22
C SER A 75 -13.35 17.24 -8.72
N ILE A 76 -13.42 15.99 -8.25
CA ILE A 76 -14.42 14.99 -8.62
C ILE A 76 -15.36 14.80 -7.43
N THR A 77 -16.66 14.81 -7.68
CA THR A 77 -17.64 14.52 -6.63
C THR A 77 -17.82 13.01 -6.45
N ILE A 78 -18.39 12.59 -5.31
CA ILE A 78 -18.79 11.19 -5.13
C ILE A 78 -19.83 10.77 -6.19
N GLY A 79 -20.71 11.69 -6.61
CA GLY A 79 -21.69 11.44 -7.67
C GLY A 79 -21.02 11.09 -9.00
N ASP A 80 -20.03 11.88 -9.41
CA ASP A 80 -19.23 11.65 -10.61
C ASP A 80 -18.52 10.28 -10.54
N PHE A 81 -17.86 10.00 -9.41
CA PHE A 81 -17.18 8.73 -9.18
C PHE A 81 -18.11 7.52 -9.34
N LEU A 82 -19.31 7.59 -8.75
CA LEU A 82 -20.30 6.52 -8.85
C LEU A 82 -20.84 6.38 -10.28
N GLY A 83 -20.94 7.48 -11.03
CA GLY A 83 -21.30 7.48 -12.45
C GLY A 83 -20.25 6.80 -13.34
N MET A 84 -18.97 7.03 -13.07
CA MET A 84 -17.82 6.47 -13.82
C MET A 84 -17.47 5.02 -13.44
N LYS A 85 -18.11 4.45 -12.42
CA LYS A 85 -17.72 3.19 -11.79
C LYS A 85 -17.55 2.01 -12.76
N LYS A 86 -18.29 1.99 -13.86
CA LYS A 86 -18.25 0.91 -14.86
C LYS A 86 -17.13 1.07 -15.90
N ASP A 87 -16.56 2.26 -15.99
CA ASP A 87 -15.60 2.62 -17.04
C ASP A 87 -14.15 2.52 -16.55
N PHE A 88 -13.93 2.45 -15.23
CA PHE A 88 -12.60 2.32 -14.64
C PHE A 88 -11.83 1.13 -15.20
N GLN A 89 -10.58 1.37 -15.55
CA GLN A 89 -9.66 0.34 -16.01
C GLN A 89 -8.64 -0.01 -14.91
N PRO A 90 -8.33 -1.30 -14.71
CA PRO A 90 -7.27 -1.67 -13.78
C PRO A 90 -5.93 -1.14 -14.29
N THR A 91 -5.19 -0.49 -13.41
CA THR A 91 -3.91 0.15 -13.74
C THR A 91 -2.87 -0.17 -12.66
N VAL A 92 -1.65 -0.48 -13.09
CA VAL A 92 -0.50 -0.69 -12.22
C VAL A 92 0.51 0.45 -12.43
N LEU A 93 0.85 1.13 -11.36
CA LEU A 93 1.94 2.11 -11.33
C LEU A 93 3.23 1.40 -10.95
N LYS A 94 4.30 1.59 -11.72
CA LYS A 94 5.64 1.07 -11.43
C LYS A 94 6.54 2.18 -10.92
N PHE A 95 7.15 1.97 -9.77
CA PHE A 95 8.06 2.89 -9.11
C PHE A 95 9.45 2.30 -8.94
N ARG A 96 10.43 3.19 -8.78
CA ARG A 96 11.70 2.88 -8.08
C ARG A 96 11.88 3.81 -6.90
N ILE A 97 12.73 3.40 -5.96
CA ILE A 97 13.31 4.30 -4.96
C ILE A 97 14.40 5.13 -5.68
N LYS A 98 14.41 6.44 -5.47
CA LYS A 98 15.35 7.36 -6.15
C LYS A 98 16.79 7.12 -5.72
N ASP A 99 17.02 7.07 -4.41
CA ASP A 99 18.31 6.80 -3.79
C ASP A 99 18.13 5.75 -2.70
N ALA A 100 18.75 4.58 -2.88
CA ALA A 100 18.64 3.48 -1.94
C ALA A 100 19.35 3.77 -0.61
N ALA A 101 20.44 4.56 -0.62
CA ALA A 101 21.16 4.89 0.60
C ALA A 101 20.34 5.86 1.46
N GLU A 102 19.83 6.94 0.87
CA GLU A 102 18.95 7.88 1.60
C GLU A 102 17.68 7.17 2.12
N TRP A 103 17.11 6.27 1.32
CA TRP A 103 15.93 5.49 1.70
C TRP A 103 16.15 4.58 2.92
N GLU A 104 17.35 4.01 3.04
CA GLU A 104 17.75 3.16 4.15
C GLU A 104 18.22 3.97 5.39
N GLU A 105 18.40 5.28 5.27
CA GLU A 105 18.62 6.18 6.42
C GLU A 105 17.30 6.57 7.12
N LEU A 106 16.16 6.39 6.46
CA LEU A 106 14.83 6.65 7.03
C LEU A 106 14.50 5.69 8.20
N ASN A 107 13.55 6.08 9.04
CA ASN A 107 13.10 5.27 10.17
C ASN A 107 12.15 4.16 9.73
N TYR A 108 12.71 3.01 9.34
CA TYR A 108 11.92 1.91 8.78
C TYR A 108 11.75 0.69 9.68
N LYS A 109 10.94 -0.27 9.20
CA LYS A 109 10.85 -1.62 9.76
C LYS A 109 10.69 -2.66 8.65
N VAL A 110 11.58 -3.66 8.63
CA VAL A 110 11.48 -4.84 7.75
C VAL A 110 11.09 -6.06 8.57
N PHE A 111 10.10 -6.80 8.10
CA PHE A 111 9.75 -8.14 8.56
C PHE A 111 10.15 -9.16 7.49
N GLY A 112 11.18 -9.96 7.77
CA GLY A 112 11.67 -10.97 6.83
C GLY A 112 10.87 -12.28 6.84
N ALA A 113 10.02 -12.52 7.84
CA ALA A 113 9.29 -13.77 7.99
C ALA A 113 7.98 -13.61 8.75
N GLU A 114 7.13 -14.64 8.65
CA GLU A 114 5.96 -14.83 9.51
C GLU A 114 6.42 -15.35 10.89
N ASP A 115 6.90 -14.45 11.75
CA ASP A 115 7.22 -14.75 13.16
C ASP A 115 6.17 -14.14 14.12
N SER A 116 6.31 -14.39 15.42
CA SER A 116 5.38 -13.87 16.42
C SER A 116 5.39 -12.34 16.49
N VAL A 117 6.53 -11.71 16.21
CA VAL A 117 6.68 -10.24 16.25
C VAL A 117 5.89 -9.61 15.11
N TRP A 118 6.00 -10.15 13.89
CA TRP A 118 5.20 -9.73 12.74
C TRP A 118 3.70 -9.94 12.99
N LYS A 119 3.30 -11.11 13.52
CA LYS A 119 1.88 -11.39 13.82
C LYS A 119 1.30 -10.40 14.82
N GLU A 120 2.01 -10.15 15.92
CA GLU A 120 1.60 -9.18 16.94
C GLU A 120 1.53 -7.76 16.38
N PHE A 121 2.48 -7.39 15.52
CA PHE A 121 2.49 -6.09 14.84
C PHE A 121 1.24 -5.91 13.96
N VAL A 122 1.00 -6.85 13.04
CA VAL A 122 -0.16 -6.80 12.13
C VAL A 122 -1.47 -6.80 12.92
N TRP A 123 -1.56 -7.60 14.00
CA TRP A 123 -2.73 -7.60 14.86
C TRP A 123 -2.99 -6.23 15.48
N ASN A 124 -1.97 -5.59 16.06
CA ASN A 124 -2.08 -4.23 16.61
C ASN A 124 -2.55 -3.22 15.56
N MET A 125 -1.98 -3.26 14.34
CA MET A 125 -2.41 -2.39 13.24
C MET A 125 -3.87 -2.61 12.86
N ARG A 126 -4.31 -3.87 12.81
CA ARG A 126 -5.69 -4.23 12.51
C ARG A 126 -6.67 -3.75 13.60
N GLN A 127 -6.27 -3.74 14.86
CA GLN A 127 -7.05 -3.16 15.98
C GLN A 127 -7.08 -1.63 15.97
N GLY A 128 -6.28 -0.97 15.12
CA GLY A 128 -6.17 0.48 15.08
C GLY A 128 -5.22 1.06 16.13
N ASN A 129 -4.42 0.22 16.81
CA ASN A 129 -3.31 0.69 17.63
C ASN A 129 -2.22 1.23 16.71
N GLN A 130 -2.08 2.55 16.62
CA GLN A 130 -1.10 3.21 15.76
C GLN A 130 0.26 3.42 16.44
N ASP A 131 0.40 3.08 17.72
CA ASP A 131 1.67 3.28 18.44
C ASP A 131 2.86 2.57 17.78
N PRO A 132 2.74 1.33 17.25
CA PRO A 132 3.87 0.66 16.60
C PRO A 132 4.31 1.28 15.27
N VAL A 133 3.47 2.06 14.60
CA VAL A 133 3.82 2.80 13.37
C VAL A 133 4.17 4.26 13.66
N LYS A 134 4.04 4.71 14.91
CA LYS A 134 4.38 6.08 15.28
C LYS A 134 5.86 6.31 14.97
N SER A 135 6.15 7.41 14.29
CA SER A 135 7.50 7.82 13.80
C SER A 135 8.11 6.96 12.69
N LYS A 136 7.42 5.92 12.19
CA LYS A 136 7.93 5.12 11.08
C LYS A 136 7.62 5.79 9.74
N ASP A 137 8.61 5.75 8.87
CA ASP A 137 8.58 6.36 7.53
C ASP A 137 8.06 5.35 6.51
N TRP A 138 8.55 4.11 6.59
CA TRP A 138 8.06 3.00 5.79
C TRP A 138 8.22 1.64 6.47
N ILE A 139 7.40 0.67 6.04
CA ILE A 139 7.41 -0.70 6.57
C ILE A 139 7.30 -1.69 5.43
N TYR A 140 8.13 -2.74 5.46
CA TYR A 140 8.11 -3.83 4.50
C TYR A 140 7.89 -5.18 5.18
N GLY A 141 7.15 -6.07 4.53
CA GLY A 141 7.02 -7.44 5.01
C GLY A 141 5.96 -8.27 4.28
N PRO A 142 5.63 -9.45 4.83
CA PRO A 142 4.61 -10.32 4.26
C PRO A 142 3.22 -9.70 4.21
N VAL A 143 2.43 -10.11 3.22
CA VAL A 143 1.00 -9.81 3.18
C VAL A 143 0.25 -10.78 4.07
N ALA A 144 -0.46 -10.26 5.07
CA ALA A 144 -1.25 -11.11 5.94
C ALA A 144 -2.51 -11.62 5.24
N ASP A 145 -3.01 -12.74 5.72
CA ASP A 145 -4.27 -13.33 5.30
C ASP A 145 -5.40 -12.32 5.51
N GLY A 146 -6.38 -12.33 4.61
CA GLY A 146 -7.50 -11.36 4.57
C GLY A 146 -8.45 -11.41 5.79
N GLY A 147 -8.01 -11.99 6.91
CA GLY A 147 -8.68 -11.99 8.21
C GLY A 147 -8.74 -10.59 8.83
N LEU A 148 -9.61 -9.75 8.26
CA LEU A 148 -10.14 -8.62 9.01
C LEU A 148 -10.86 -9.22 10.22
N LEU A 149 -10.29 -9.04 11.42
CA LEU A 149 -10.82 -9.44 12.74
C LEU A 149 -10.35 -10.81 13.30
N SER A 150 -9.08 -11.18 13.16
CA SER A 150 -8.53 -12.26 14.01
C SER A 150 -8.63 -11.87 15.49
N THR A 151 -9.30 -12.67 16.30
CA THR A 151 -9.44 -12.46 17.76
C THR A 151 -8.12 -12.68 18.50
N ASN A 152 -7.19 -13.42 17.87
CA ASN A 152 -5.86 -13.69 18.39
C ASN A 152 -4.80 -13.47 17.29
N PHE A 153 -3.69 -12.82 17.64
CA PHE A 153 -2.58 -12.60 16.69
C PHE A 153 -1.99 -13.91 16.16
N LYS A 154 -2.05 -15.00 16.94
CA LYS A 154 -1.52 -16.32 16.54
C LYS A 154 -2.19 -16.89 15.29
N ASP A 155 -3.43 -16.47 15.03
CA ASP A 155 -4.23 -16.94 13.90
C ASP A 155 -3.87 -16.25 12.58
N ILE A 156 -3.15 -15.12 12.64
CA ILE A 156 -2.70 -14.39 11.45
C ILE A 156 -1.64 -15.23 10.73
N LYS A 157 -1.82 -15.42 9.43
CA LYS A 157 -0.87 -16.12 8.55
C LYS A 157 -0.45 -15.22 7.41
N ALA A 158 0.76 -15.42 6.88
CA ALA A 158 1.20 -14.75 5.67
C ALA A 158 0.76 -15.51 4.41
N TYR A 159 0.38 -14.80 3.36
CA TYR A 159 0.24 -15.39 2.04
C TYR A 159 1.60 -15.79 1.47
N HIS A 160 1.67 -16.95 0.83
CA HIS A 160 2.88 -17.41 0.16
C HIS A 160 3.29 -16.48 -0.99
N ASN A 161 4.58 -16.13 -1.03
CA ASN A 161 5.21 -15.26 -2.06
C ASN A 161 4.54 -13.89 -2.25
N LYS A 162 3.91 -13.35 -1.20
CA LYS A 162 3.35 -12.01 -1.23
C LYS A 162 4.03 -11.11 -0.22
N ASN A 163 4.49 -9.97 -0.70
CA ASN A 163 5.08 -8.92 0.12
C ASN A 163 4.33 -7.60 -0.09
N GLN A 164 4.53 -6.67 0.84
CA GLN A 164 4.06 -5.30 0.70
C GLN A 164 5.04 -4.34 1.36
N LEU A 165 5.13 -3.14 0.79
CA LEU A 165 5.79 -1.99 1.34
C LEU A 165 4.74 -0.91 1.59
N ALA A 166 4.65 -0.37 2.80
CA ALA A 166 3.80 0.77 3.12
C ALA A 166 4.66 2.01 3.37
N VAL A 167 4.47 3.06 2.60
CA VAL A 167 5.06 4.39 2.84
C VAL A 167 4.07 5.21 3.66
N LEU A 168 4.50 5.77 4.78
CA LEU A 168 3.61 6.26 5.83
C LEU A 168 3.51 7.78 5.89
N THR A 169 4.39 8.51 5.20
CA THR A 169 4.35 9.98 5.16
C THR A 169 4.41 10.53 3.73
N ASP A 170 3.94 11.76 3.55
CA ASP A 170 4.05 12.49 2.28
C ASP A 170 5.50 12.86 1.94
N GLU A 171 6.36 13.02 2.94
CA GLU A 171 7.77 13.37 2.77
C GLU A 171 8.52 12.19 2.15
N ASP A 172 8.39 11.01 2.74
CA ASP A 172 9.05 9.79 2.26
C ASP A 172 8.50 9.32 0.91
N ALA A 173 7.22 9.60 0.65
CA ALA A 173 6.62 9.31 -0.65
C ALA A 173 7.30 10.07 -1.80
N GLN A 174 8.01 11.18 -1.52
CA GLN A 174 8.80 11.91 -2.53
C GLN A 174 10.07 11.15 -2.95
N GLN A 175 10.51 10.17 -2.17
CA GLN A 175 11.63 9.29 -2.54
C GLN A 175 11.23 8.22 -3.57
N LEU A 176 9.94 8.11 -3.88
CA LEU A 176 9.45 7.27 -4.97
C LEU A 176 9.48 8.04 -6.30
N GLU A 177 10.00 7.40 -7.33
CA GLU A 177 9.95 7.88 -8.71
C GLU A 177 9.04 6.98 -9.54
N LEU A 178 7.98 7.56 -10.11
CA LEU A 178 7.09 6.87 -11.03
C LEU A 178 7.81 6.65 -12.36
N LEU A 179 7.97 5.39 -12.76
CA LEU A 179 8.64 4.99 -14.00
C LEU A 179 7.65 4.72 -15.13
N GLU A 180 6.53 4.08 -14.81
CA GLU A 180 5.61 3.56 -15.83
C GLU A 180 4.18 3.43 -15.30
N VAL A 181 3.21 3.61 -16.19
CA VAL A 181 1.78 3.37 -15.95
C VAL A 181 1.32 2.27 -16.89
N ILE A 182 0.93 1.13 -16.33
CA ILE A 182 0.63 -0.09 -17.06
C ILE A 182 -0.87 -0.35 -16.97
N LYS A 183 -1.57 -0.39 -18.12
CA LYS A 183 -2.99 -0.77 -18.18
C LYS A 183 -3.10 -2.30 -18.23
N CYS A 184 -4.03 -2.87 -17.48
CA CYS A 184 -4.17 -4.32 -17.26
C CYS A 184 -5.51 -4.89 -17.74
#